data_AF-A0AAD9TJI6-F1
#
_entry.id   AF-A0AAD9TJI6-F1
#
_cell.length_a   1.000
_cell.length_b   1.000
_cell.length_c   1.000
_cell.angle_alpha   90.00
_cell.angle_beta   90.00
_cell.angle_gamma   90.00
#
_symmetry.space_group_name_H-M   'P 1'
#
loop_
_entity.id
_entity.type
_entity.pdbx_description
1 polymer ?
#
loop_
_entity_poly.entity_id
_entity_poly.type
_entity_poly.pdbx_seq_one_letter_code
_entity_poly.pdbx_strand_id
1 'polypeptide(L)'
;MVEIDEAMNNSVVYSNGFRIVEIGAGAWGSVFTAMLQDSYGHLRDKVLIRIWRRPGRSVDRVTAEHLFEVTNFREDVLRRLIRRCAYLKYVEARLGDRTLLADKILKDGFCLNMIDTPLYP
;
A
#
# COMPACT_ATOMS: atom_id res chain seq x y z
N MET A 1 29.03 -6.82 2.62
CA MET A 1 29.58 -6.21 1.39
C MET A 1 28.43 -6.12 0.42
N VAL A 2 28.05 -4.90 0.02
CA VAL A 2 26.87 -4.63 -0.82
C VAL A 2 27.40 -4.37 -2.23
N GLU A 3 26.97 -5.16 -3.20
CA GLU A 3 27.10 -4.83 -4.62
C GLU A 3 25.72 -4.44 -5.15
N ILE A 4 25.68 -3.33 -5.87
CA ILE A 4 24.50 -2.80 -6.56
C ILE A 4 24.82 -2.97 -8.05
N ASP A 5 24.06 -3.82 -8.74
CA ASP A 5 24.13 -3.93 -10.20
C ASP A 5 23.05 -3.02 -10.81
N GLU A 6 23.49 -2.11 -11.68
CA GLU A 6 22.75 -0.93 -12.13
C GLU A 6 21.72 -1.22 -13.25
N ALA A 7 21.51 -2.50 -13.59
CA ALA A 7 20.73 -2.87 -14.77
C ALA A 7 19.40 -3.61 -14.51
N MET A 8 19.11 -4.11 -13.31
CA MET A 8 17.83 -4.77 -13.00
C MET A 8 17.68 -4.87 -11.47
N ASN A 9 16.88 -3.97 -10.91
CA ASN A 9 16.82 -3.63 -9.47
C ASN A 9 16.19 -4.70 -8.55
N ASN A 10 16.58 -5.97 -8.66
CA ASN A 10 16.29 -7.01 -7.67
C ASN A 10 17.49 -7.14 -6.73
N SER A 11 17.30 -6.78 -5.46
CA SER A 11 18.36 -6.81 -4.46
C SER A 11 17.99 -7.78 -3.34
N VAL A 12 18.72 -8.90 -3.24
CA VAL A 12 18.55 -9.87 -2.16
C VAL A 12 19.49 -9.51 -1.02
N VAL A 13 18.94 -9.10 0.13
CA VAL A 13 19.70 -8.80 1.35
C VAL A 13 19.48 -9.94 2.36
N TYR A 14 20.58 -10.54 2.84
CA TYR A 14 20.53 -11.59 3.87
C TYR A 14 20.75 -11.00 5.27
N SER A 15 19.78 -11.17 6.16
CA SER A 15 20.00 -11.09 7.62
C SER A 15 19.01 -12.00 8.36
N ASN A 16 19.46 -12.60 9.47
CA ASN A 16 18.78 -13.69 10.17
C ASN A 16 17.39 -13.31 10.69
N GLY A 17 16.35 -13.93 10.11
CA GLY A 17 14.98 -13.93 10.63
C GLY A 17 13.91 -13.62 9.59
N PHE A 18 13.64 -14.58 8.70
CA PHE A 18 12.61 -14.60 7.64
C PHE A 18 13.02 -14.07 6.24
N ARG A 19 12.68 -14.87 5.22
CA ARG A 19 12.92 -14.62 3.79
C ARG A 19 11.78 -13.79 3.21
N ILE A 20 12.12 -12.68 2.55
CA ILE A 20 11.20 -11.93 1.70
C ILE A 20 11.39 -12.43 0.27
N VAL A 21 10.31 -12.89 -0.37
CA VAL A 21 10.27 -13.21 -1.80
C VAL A 21 9.66 -12.00 -2.50
N GLU A 22 10.41 -11.39 -3.41
CA GLU A 22 9.92 -10.32 -4.27
C GLU A 22 8.86 -10.88 -5.22
N ILE A 23 7.63 -10.36 -5.15
CA ILE A 23 6.54 -10.76 -6.04
C ILE A 23 6.12 -9.56 -6.87
N GLY A 24 6.27 -9.66 -8.19
CA GLY A 24 5.83 -8.65 -9.14
C GLY A 24 4.33 -8.41 -9.01
N ALA A 25 3.94 -7.28 -8.41
CA ALA A 25 2.56 -7.04 -8.02
C ALA A 25 1.74 -6.40 -9.16
N GLY A 26 1.19 -7.26 -10.01
CA GLY A 26 -0.07 -7.02 -10.74
C GLY A 26 -1.30 -7.22 -9.83
N ALA A 27 -2.47 -7.51 -10.39
CA ALA A 27 -3.70 -7.80 -9.62
C ALA A 27 -3.52 -8.93 -8.58
N TRP A 28 -2.66 -9.90 -8.86
CA TRP A 28 -2.35 -11.00 -7.96
C TRP A 28 -1.50 -10.63 -6.74
N GLY A 29 -0.68 -9.57 -6.82
CA GLY A 29 0.13 -9.12 -5.69
C GLY A 29 -0.72 -8.56 -4.55
N SER A 30 -1.84 -7.91 -4.87
CA SER A 30 -2.81 -7.43 -3.89
C SER A 30 -3.56 -8.56 -3.20
N VAL A 31 -4.04 -9.56 -3.96
CA VAL A 31 -4.68 -10.76 -3.41
C VAL A 31 -3.72 -11.51 -2.48
N PHE A 32 -2.49 -11.72 -2.93
CA PHE A 32 -1.45 -12.38 -2.14
C PHE A 32 -1.15 -11.63 -0.83
N THR A 33 -1.09 -10.30 -0.88
CA THR A 33 -0.90 -9.47 0.33
C THR A 33 -2.05 -9.63 1.31
N ALA A 34 -3.30 -9.58 0.82
CA ALA A 34 -4.48 -9.78 1.68
C ALA A 34 -4.46 -11.16 2.34
N MET A 35 -4.08 -12.21 1.59
CA MET A 35 -3.94 -13.57 2.13
C MET A 35 -2.83 -13.65 3.19
N LEU A 36 -1.67 -13.03 2.95
CA LEU A 36 -0.59 -13.00 3.93
C LEU A 36 -1.00 -12.25 5.20
N GLN A 37 -1.72 -11.14 5.06
CA GLN A 37 -2.23 -10.37 6.20
C GLN A 37 -3.25 -11.17 7.01
N ASP A 38 -4.19 -11.84 6.35
CA ASP A 38 -5.19 -12.68 7.00
C ASP A 38 -4.54 -13.85 7.75
N SER A 39 -3.64 -14.58 7.08
CA SER A 39 -3.01 -15.77 7.66
C SER A 39 -1.94 -15.45 8.71
N TYR A 40 -1.16 -14.38 8.51
CA TYR A 40 0.07 -14.11 9.27
C TYR A 40 0.13 -12.71 9.88
N GLY A 41 -0.96 -11.94 9.87
CA GLY A 41 -0.99 -10.58 10.44
C GLY A 41 -0.64 -10.51 11.93
N HIS A 42 -0.82 -11.62 12.67
CA HIS A 42 -0.39 -11.76 14.07
C HIS A 42 1.14 -11.83 14.24
N LEU A 43 1.90 -12.09 13.17
CA LEU A 43 3.37 -12.12 13.15
C LEU A 43 3.98 -10.84 12.56
N ARG A 44 3.20 -9.76 12.44
CA ARG A 44 3.65 -8.47 11.87
C ARG A 44 4.93 -7.92 12.51
N ASP A 45 5.16 -8.19 13.79
CA ASP A 45 6.35 -7.72 14.50
C ASP A 45 7.61 -8.54 14.15
N LYS A 46 7.44 -9.65 13.41
CA LYS A 46 8.49 -10.59 13.00
C LYS A 46 8.71 -10.63 11.49
N VAL A 47 7.80 -10.06 10.69
CA VAL A 47 7.85 -10.14 9.23
C VAL A 47 7.67 -8.75 8.61
N LEU A 48 8.66 -8.33 7.83
CA LEU A 48 8.59 -7.11 7.02
C LEU A 48 8.16 -7.48 5.60
N ILE A 49 6.96 -7.10 5.18
CA ILE A 49 6.49 -7.30 3.79
C ILE A 49 6.68 -5.98 3.04
N ARG A 50 7.52 -5.97 2.00
CA ARG A 50 7.74 -4.80 1.14
C ARG A 50 7.22 -5.11 -0.26
N ILE A 51 6.09 -4.50 -0.61
CA ILE A 51 5.49 -4.64 -1.94
C ILE A 51 6.16 -3.63 -2.88
N TRP A 52 6.84 -4.12 -3.91
CA TRP A 52 7.41 -3.27 -4.95
C TRP A 52 6.43 -3.14 -6.12
N ARG A 53 6.08 -1.90 -6.48
CA ARG A 53 5.23 -1.60 -7.64
C ARG A 53 5.89 -0.51 -8.47
N ARG A 54 5.51 -0.46 -9.75
CA ARG A 54 5.82 0.67 -10.63
C ARG A 54 5.20 1.93 -10.01
N PRO A 55 6.02 2.88 -9.50
CA PRO A 55 5.50 4.13 -8.95
C PRO A 55 4.83 4.97 -10.03
N GLY A 56 3.98 5.92 -9.62
CA GLY A 56 3.49 6.96 -10.52
C GLY A 56 2.19 6.67 -11.28
N ARG A 57 1.50 5.54 -11.02
CA ARG A 57 0.12 5.38 -11.51
C ARG A 57 -0.78 6.38 -10.77
N SER A 58 -1.32 7.33 -11.51
CA SER A 58 -2.33 8.27 -11.00
C SER A 58 -3.62 7.54 -10.69
N VAL A 59 -4.27 7.98 -9.61
CA VAL A 59 -5.64 7.62 -9.27
C VAL A 59 -6.54 8.61 -10.00
N ASP A 60 -7.46 8.10 -10.81
CA ASP A 60 -8.48 8.91 -11.48
C ASP A 60 -9.51 9.43 -10.48
N ARG A 61 -10.27 10.46 -10.87
CA ARG A 61 -11.18 11.17 -9.96
C ARG A 61 -12.27 10.26 -9.40
N VAL A 62 -12.85 9.38 -10.23
CA VAL A 62 -13.89 8.44 -9.82
C VAL A 62 -13.36 7.51 -8.73
N THR A 63 -12.15 6.99 -8.93
CA THR A 63 -11.49 6.16 -7.93
C THR A 63 -11.12 6.92 -6.66
N ALA A 64 -10.74 8.20 -6.76
CA ALA A 64 -10.47 9.04 -5.59
C ALA A 64 -11.75 9.34 -4.78
N GLU A 65 -12.88 9.57 -5.44
CA GLU A 65 -14.20 9.69 -4.82
C GLU A 65 -14.57 8.40 -4.07
N HIS A 66 -14.45 7.25 -4.73
CA HIS A 66 -14.71 5.94 -4.11
C HIS A 66 -13.83 5.69 -2.89
N LEU A 67 -12.54 6.04 -2.98
CA LEU A 67 -11.61 5.86 -1.88
C LEU A 67 -11.92 6.79 -0.69
N PHE A 68 -12.47 7.98 -0.95
CA PHE A 68 -12.99 8.86 0.09
C PHE A 68 -14.23 8.26 0.78
N GLU A 69 -15.14 7.64 0.03
CA GLU A 69 -16.31 6.94 0.59
C GLU A 69 -15.89 5.79 1.50
N VAL A 70 -15.00 4.91 1.01
CA VAL A 70 -14.46 3.79 1.81
C VAL A 70 -13.78 4.29 3.08
N THR A 71 -13.01 5.39 2.98
CA THR A 71 -12.34 5.99 4.14
C THR A 71 -13.35 6.45 5.21
N ASN A 72 -14.45 7.10 4.82
CA ASN A 72 -15.45 7.59 5.76
C ASN A 72 -16.35 6.47 6.29
N PHE A 73 -16.55 5.40 5.52
CA PHE A 73 -17.30 4.23 5.95
C PHE A 73 -16.57 3.41 7.03
N ARG A 74 -15.23 3.40 7.00
CA ARG A 74 -14.39 2.63 7.92
C ARG A 74 -13.73 3.49 9.00
N GLU A 75 -14.30 3.48 10.20
CA GLU A 75 -13.86 4.31 11.32
C GLU A 75 -12.40 4.06 11.74
N ASP A 76 -11.93 2.81 11.67
CA ASP A 76 -10.55 2.42 11.96
C ASP A 76 -9.56 3.10 11.01
N VAL A 77 -9.90 3.15 9.72
CA VAL A 77 -9.10 3.79 8.68
C VAL A 77 -9.15 5.31 8.85
N LEU A 78 -10.34 5.89 9.03
CA LEU A 78 -10.52 7.33 9.25
C LEU A 78 -9.68 7.83 10.44
N ARG A 79 -9.82 7.20 11.61
CA ARG A 79 -9.07 7.57 12.82
C ARG A 79 -7.56 7.46 12.59
N ARG A 80 -7.10 6.43 11.87
CA ARG A 80 -5.68 6.23 11.53
C ARG A 80 -5.16 7.36 10.65
N LEU A 81 -5.89 7.74 9.61
CA LEU A 81 -5.48 8.80 8.68
C LEU A 81 -5.47 10.17 9.34
N ILE A 82 -6.45 10.45 10.22
CA ILE A 82 -6.46 11.69 11.02
C ILE A 82 -5.23 11.76 11.92
N ARG A 83 -4.92 10.68 12.66
CA ARG A 83 -3.75 10.64 13.54
C ARG A 83 -2.41 10.83 12.82
N ARG A 84 -2.32 10.45 11.54
CA ARG A 84 -1.13 10.62 10.70
C ARG A 84 -1.13 11.90 9.87
N CYS A 85 -2.08 12.82 10.09
CA CYS A 85 -2.28 14.04 9.30
C CYS A 85 -2.39 13.77 7.79
N ALA A 86 -2.93 12.60 7.43
CA ALA A 86 -3.03 12.11 6.06
C ALA A 86 -4.43 12.30 5.47
N TYR A 87 -5.45 12.57 6.27
CA TYR A 87 -6.84 12.61 5.80
C TYR A 87 -7.11 13.72 4.77
N LEU A 88 -6.54 14.92 4.97
CA LEU A 88 -6.78 16.09 4.10
C LEU A 88 -6.46 15.81 2.62
N LYS A 89 -5.44 14.99 2.33
CA LYS A 89 -5.06 14.67 0.95
C LYS A 89 -6.16 13.93 0.18
N TYR A 90 -7.01 13.17 0.88
CA TYR A 90 -8.12 12.44 0.26
C TYR A 90 -9.31 13.36 0.01
N VAL A 91 -9.50 14.38 0.85
CA VAL A 91 -10.47 15.46 0.60
C VAL A 91 -10.07 16.24 -0.64
N GLU A 92 -8.82 16.71 -0.71
CA GLU A 92 -8.27 17.46 -1.85
C GLU A 92 -8.35 16.64 -3.15
N ALA A 93 -8.07 15.33 -3.06
CA ALA A 93 -8.14 14.45 -4.22
C ALA A 93 -9.56 14.24 -4.75
N ARG A 94 -10.55 14.16 -3.86
CA ARG A 94 -11.97 14.11 -4.22
C ARG A 94 -12.42 15.39 -4.93
N LEU A 95 -11.90 16.54 -4.49
CA LEU A 95 -12.20 17.84 -5.11
C LEU A 95 -11.49 18.05 -6.45
N GLY A 96 -10.47 17.24 -6.75
CA GLY A 96 -9.64 17.38 -7.95
C GLY A 96 -8.46 18.33 -7.79
N ASP A 97 -8.25 18.88 -6.59
CA ASP A 97 -7.14 19.80 -6.28
C ASP A 97 -5.80 19.05 -6.16
N ARG A 98 -5.85 17.71 -6.03
CA ARG A 98 -4.67 16.86 -5.87
C ARG A 98 -4.79 15.54 -6.59
N THR A 99 -3.78 15.18 -7.38
CA THR A 99 -3.65 13.84 -7.94
C THR A 99 -3.04 12.89 -6.92
N LEU A 100 -3.75 11.82 -6.55
CA LEU A 100 -3.18 10.73 -5.74
C LEU A 100 -2.38 9.78 -6.64
N LEU A 101 -1.33 9.19 -6.07
CA LEU A 101 -0.55 8.15 -6.71
C LEU A 101 -0.70 6.83 -5.97
N ALA A 102 -0.72 5.73 -6.71
CA ALA A 102 -0.89 4.39 -6.17
C ALA A 102 0.15 4.03 -5.10
N ASP A 103 1.39 4.52 -5.22
CA ASP A 103 2.45 4.30 -4.23
C ASP A 103 2.21 5.08 -2.92
N LYS A 104 1.58 6.25 -3.00
CA LYS A 104 1.28 7.08 -1.83
C LYS A 104 0.15 6.48 -1.03
N ILE A 105 -0.96 6.13 -1.68
CA ILE A 105 -2.13 5.54 -1.00
C ILE A 105 -1.81 4.18 -0.38
N LEU A 106 -0.83 3.44 -0.91
CA LEU A 106 -0.38 2.18 -0.33
C LEU A 106 0.31 2.37 1.03
N LYS A 107 1.08 3.44 1.20
CA LYS A 107 1.68 3.79 2.51
C LYS A 107 0.62 4.09 3.58
N ASP A 108 -0.58 4.44 3.14
CA ASP A 108 -1.74 4.70 3.99
C ASP A 108 -2.61 3.46 4.22
N GLY A 109 -2.24 2.33 3.60
CA GLY A 109 -2.95 1.06 3.70
C GLY A 109 -4.01 0.84 2.62
N PHE A 110 -3.95 1.51 1.47
CA PHE A 110 -4.89 1.26 0.36
C PHE A 110 -4.22 0.60 -0.82
N CYS A 111 -4.92 -0.34 -1.45
CA CYS A 111 -4.52 -0.87 -2.74
C CYS A 111 -5.50 -0.41 -3.82
N LEU A 112 -4.99 0.17 -4.90
CA LEU A 112 -5.79 0.60 -6.05
C LEU A 112 -6.65 -0.54 -6.66
N ASN A 113 -6.19 -1.79 -6.54
CA ASN A 113 -6.92 -2.95 -7.07
C ASN A 113 -7.93 -3.56 -6.07
N MET A 114 -7.92 -3.12 -4.81
CA MET A 114 -8.75 -3.64 -3.72
C MET A 114 -9.13 -2.49 -2.79
N ILE A 115 -9.77 -1.45 -3.34
CA ILE A 115 -10.02 -0.21 -2.62
C ILE A 115 -10.96 -0.43 -1.44
N ASP A 116 -11.92 -1.34 -1.60
CA ASP A 116 -12.90 -1.73 -0.58
C ASP A 116 -12.29 -2.48 0.61
N THR A 117 -11.08 -3.01 0.43
CA THR A 117 -10.37 -3.81 1.43
C THR A 117 -9.08 -3.10 1.85
N PRO A 118 -9.17 -2.00 2.63
CA PRO A 118 -7.98 -1.34 3.12
C PRO A 118 -7.16 -2.29 3.99
N LEU A 119 -5.88 -2.32 3.68
CA LEU A 119 -4.85 -3.08 4.35
C LEU A 119 -4.54 -2.44 5.71
N TYR A 120 -4.24 -3.29 6.68
CA TYR A 120 -3.73 -2.82 7.97
C TYR A 120 -2.20 -2.66 7.85
N PRO A 121 -1.65 -1.45 8.04
CA PRO A 121 -0.21 -1.24 7.95
C PRO A 121 0.54 -1.83 9.15
#